data_AF-A0A3L8AYP5-F1
#
_entry.id   AF-A0A3L8AYP5-F1
#
_cell.length_a   1.000
_cell.length_b   1.000
_cell.length_c   1.000
_cell.angle_alpha   90.00
_cell.angle_beta   90.00
_cell.angle_gamma   90.00
#
_symmetry.space_group_name_H-M   'P 1'
#
loop_
_entity.id
_entity.type
_entity.pdbx_description
1 polymer ?
#
loop_
_entity_poly.entity_id
_entity_poly.type
_entity_poly.pdbx_seq_one_letter_code
_entity_poly.pdbx_strand_id
1 'polypeptide(L)'
;MKMKVAFFCYCFNAVGLFAFGLIYTFSGEFLPFHANAIGRQWSSLSDPVQVLYLGMMRTEGAGMLAAAVAIGILLWIPFRRREPWCYWAMMVIGVVEHVPSMVGAYNTSLATPASSPWQLNLLGIVLLLVGLGLALKNGANAAPAKV
;
A
#
# COMPACT_ATOMS: atom_id res chain seq x y z
N MET A 1 -19.62 -1.16 16.47
CA MET A 1 -18.51 -2.10 16.19
C MET A 1 -18.04 -2.05 14.74
N LYS A 2 -18.92 -2.23 13.74
CA LYS A 2 -18.56 -2.26 12.29
C LYS A 2 -17.65 -1.11 11.81
N MET A 3 -17.97 0.15 12.14
CA MET A 3 -17.12 1.29 11.74
C MET A 3 -15.74 1.31 12.38
N LYS A 4 -15.59 0.77 13.60
CA LYS A 4 -14.27 0.67 14.26
C LYS A 4 -13.40 -0.37 13.54
N VAL A 5 -14.02 -1.47 13.09
CA VAL A 5 -13.34 -2.49 12.28
C VAL A 5 -12.98 -1.95 10.90
N ALA A 6 -13.90 -1.24 10.23
CA ALA A 6 -13.61 -0.59 8.95
C ALA A 6 -12.46 0.43 9.09
N PHE A 7 -12.48 1.25 10.14
CA PHE A 7 -11.38 2.17 10.46
C PHE A 7 -10.06 1.43 10.60
N PHE A 8 -10.03 0.32 11.36
CA PHE A 8 -8.83 -0.49 11.51
C PHE A 8 -8.32 -1.05 10.17
N CYS A 9 -9.20 -1.55 9.30
CA CYS A 9 -8.82 -2.06 7.98
C CYS A 9 -8.11 -1.00 7.13
N TYR A 10 -8.66 0.20 7.04
CA TYR A 10 -8.04 1.30 6.27
C TYR A 10 -6.80 1.86 6.98
N CYS A 11 -6.80 1.95 8.31
CA CYS A 11 -5.67 2.41 9.10
C CYS A 11 -4.46 1.48 8.94
N PHE A 12 -4.69 0.16 8.96
CA PHE A 12 -3.64 -0.84 8.73
C PHE A 12 -2.95 -0.62 7.37
N ASN A 13 -3.74 -0.36 6.31
CA ASN A 13 -3.20 -0.05 4.99
C ASN A 13 -2.39 1.25 5.01
N ALA A 14 -2.92 2.33 5.58
CA ALA A 14 -2.21 3.61 5.66
C ALA A 14 -0.87 3.49 6.41
N VAL A 15 -0.85 2.81 7.57
CA VAL A 15 0.36 2.61 8.37
C VAL A 15 1.35 1.69 7.65
N GLY A 16 0.89 0.60 7.04
CA GLY A 16 1.74 -0.32 6.30
C GLY A 16 2.42 0.35 5.11
N LEU A 17 1.64 1.03 4.26
CA LEU A 17 2.14 1.79 3.13
C LEU A 17 3.09 2.92 3.59
N PHE A 18 2.77 3.62 4.68
CA PHE A 18 3.64 4.65 5.22
C PHE A 18 5.00 4.08 5.64
N ALA A 19 5.00 2.98 6.41
CA ALA A 19 6.21 2.34 6.89
C ALA A 19 7.09 1.84 5.74
N PHE A 20 6.53 1.09 4.79
CA PHE A 20 7.28 0.62 3.62
C PHE A 20 7.73 1.75 2.71
N GLY A 21 6.89 2.77 2.53
CA GLY A 21 7.23 3.97 1.78
C GLY A 21 8.45 4.69 2.35
N LEU A 22 8.54 4.82 3.69
CA LEU A 22 9.73 5.35 4.36
C LEU A 22 10.95 4.44 4.14
N ILE A 23 10.81 3.13 4.33
CA ILE A 23 11.90 2.17 4.14
C ILE A 23 12.46 2.28 2.72
N TYR A 24 11.61 2.22 1.70
CA TYR A 24 12.01 2.26 0.30
C TYR A 24 12.63 3.60 -0.10
N THR A 25 12.12 4.70 0.44
CA THR A 25 12.63 6.05 0.14
C THR A 25 14.02 6.28 0.74
N PHE A 26 14.23 5.84 1.98
CA PHE A 26 15.43 6.18 2.75
C PHE A 26 16.48 5.07 2.84
N SER A 27 16.21 3.89 2.29
CA SER A 27 17.23 2.83 2.19
C SER A 27 18.41 3.29 1.32
N GLY A 28 19.63 3.04 1.81
CA GLY A 28 20.88 3.32 1.09
C GLY A 28 21.32 2.19 0.16
N GLU A 29 20.65 1.04 0.25
CA GLU A 29 20.89 -0.15 -0.56
C GLU A 29 19.57 -0.89 -0.79
N PHE A 30 19.56 -1.77 -1.79
CA PHE A 30 18.42 -2.66 -2.00
C PHE A 30 18.23 -3.68 -0.86
N LEU A 31 16.97 -4.00 -0.56
CA LEU A 31 16.62 -4.94 0.52
C LEU A 31 17.08 -6.38 0.22
N PRO A 32 17.30 -7.25 1.22
CA PRO A 32 17.87 -8.59 1.03
C PRO A 32 17.17 -9.48 0.00
N PHE A 33 15.84 -9.40 -0.11
CA PHE A 33 15.12 -10.19 -1.13
C PHE A 33 15.46 -9.76 -2.56
N HIS A 34 15.87 -8.50 -2.79
CA HIS A 34 16.34 -8.07 -4.11
C HIS A 34 17.68 -8.72 -4.45
N ALA A 35 18.59 -8.89 -3.47
CA ALA A 35 19.85 -9.60 -3.67
C ALA A 35 19.60 -11.06 -4.08
N ASN A 36 18.63 -11.71 -3.43
CA ASN A 36 18.19 -13.07 -3.79
C ASN A 36 17.57 -13.12 -5.20
N ALA A 37 16.87 -12.06 -5.61
CA ALA A 37 16.23 -12.01 -6.92
C ALA A 37 17.24 -11.97 -8.07
N ILE A 38 18.34 -11.24 -7.89
CA ILE A 38 19.37 -11.07 -8.95
C ILE A 38 20.63 -11.90 -8.73
N GLY A 39 20.74 -12.63 -7.62
CA GLY A 39 21.90 -13.47 -7.29
C GLY A 39 23.20 -12.69 -7.08
N ARG A 40 23.12 -11.42 -6.64
CA ARG A 40 24.27 -10.52 -6.45
C ARG A 40 24.12 -9.75 -5.15
N GLN A 41 25.22 -9.45 -4.48
CA GLN A 41 25.25 -8.55 -3.32
C GLN A 41 25.32 -7.09 -3.77
N TRP A 42 24.85 -6.16 -2.93
CA TRP A 42 24.85 -4.71 -3.21
C TRP A 42 26.22 -4.20 -3.65
N SER A 43 27.23 -4.55 -2.86
CA SER A 43 28.64 -4.18 -3.04
C SER A 43 29.28 -4.72 -4.32
N SER A 44 28.64 -5.71 -4.97
CA SER A 44 29.13 -6.28 -6.23
C SER A 44 28.55 -5.63 -7.48
N LEU A 45 27.59 -4.72 -7.32
CA LEU A 45 26.98 -3.96 -8.41
C LEU A 45 27.85 -2.76 -8.77
N SER A 46 27.85 -2.36 -10.04
CA SER A 46 28.45 -1.10 -10.46
C SER A 46 27.60 0.08 -10.00
N ASP A 47 28.24 1.24 -9.80
CA ASP A 47 27.56 2.47 -9.34
C ASP A 47 26.32 2.84 -10.18
N PRO A 48 26.33 2.77 -11.53
CA PRO A 48 25.14 3.08 -12.31
C PRO A 48 23.96 2.14 -12.02
N VAL A 49 24.23 0.85 -11.75
CA VAL A 49 23.19 -0.13 -11.42
C VAL A 49 22.66 0.13 -10.01
N GLN A 50 23.53 0.47 -9.06
CA GLN A 50 23.10 0.88 -7.71
C GLN A 50 22.18 2.11 -7.77
N VAL A 51 22.57 3.15 -8.52
CA VAL A 51 21.74 4.36 -8.69
C VAL A 51 20.38 4.02 -9.28
N LEU A 52 20.33 3.15 -10.29
CA LEU A 52 19.06 2.72 -10.91
C LEU A 52 18.15 2.02 -9.89
N TYR A 53 18.66 1.06 -9.12
CA TYR A 53 17.89 0.36 -8.10
C TYR A 53 17.35 1.29 -7.01
N LEU A 54 18.19 2.21 -6.51
CA LEU A 54 17.73 3.22 -5.55
C LEU A 54 16.68 4.15 -6.14
N GLY A 55 16.83 4.53 -7.41
CA GLY A 55 15.83 5.30 -8.14
C GLY A 55 14.48 4.59 -8.16
N MET A 56 14.45 3.32 -8.58
CA MET A 56 13.23 2.51 -8.62
C MET A 56 12.60 2.35 -7.24
N MET A 57 13.41 2.05 -6.21
CA MET A 57 12.91 1.93 -4.83
C MET A 57 12.32 3.24 -4.33
N ARG A 58 12.98 4.38 -4.56
CA ARG A 58 12.46 5.69 -4.13
C ARG A 58 11.19 6.08 -4.85
N THR A 59 11.06 5.76 -6.14
CA THR A 59 9.83 5.99 -6.89
C THR A 59 8.67 5.16 -6.35
N GLU A 60 8.89 3.86 -6.09
CA GLU A 60 7.89 3.00 -5.45
C GLU A 60 7.54 3.51 -4.04
N GLY A 61 8.56 3.87 -3.26
CA GLY A 61 8.37 4.43 -1.92
C GLY A 61 7.56 5.72 -1.92
N ALA A 62 7.74 6.58 -2.94
CA ALA A 62 6.94 7.79 -3.12
C ALA A 62 5.46 7.48 -3.41
N GLY A 63 5.18 6.46 -4.23
CA GLY A 63 3.82 5.96 -4.48
C GLY A 63 3.14 5.49 -3.19
N MET A 64 3.83 4.64 -2.43
CA MET A 64 3.37 4.14 -1.14
C MET A 64 3.10 5.29 -0.15
N LEU A 65 4.01 6.28 -0.05
CA LEU A 65 3.83 7.44 0.82
C LEU A 65 2.64 8.32 0.38
N ALA A 66 2.48 8.55 -0.93
CA ALA A 66 1.36 9.32 -1.45
C ALA A 66 0.03 8.63 -1.14
N ALA A 67 -0.08 7.32 -1.38
CA ALA A 67 -1.26 6.53 -1.04
C ALA A 67 -1.54 6.54 0.47
N ALA A 68 -0.51 6.35 1.30
CA ALA A 68 -0.63 6.38 2.75
C ALA A 68 -1.13 7.73 3.29
N VAL A 69 -0.55 8.84 2.81
CA VAL A 69 -0.95 10.19 3.22
C VAL A 69 -2.39 10.47 2.77
N ALA A 70 -2.73 10.14 1.53
CA ALA A 70 -4.09 10.34 1.01
C ALA A 70 -5.12 9.53 1.82
N ILE A 71 -4.89 8.23 2.04
CA ILE A 71 -5.76 7.39 2.87
C ILE A 71 -5.81 7.93 4.29
N GLY A 72 -4.68 8.34 4.88
CA GLY A 72 -4.61 8.91 6.23
C GLY A 72 -5.47 10.17 6.40
N ILE A 73 -5.41 11.09 5.44
CA ILE A 73 -6.24 12.31 5.41
C ILE A 73 -7.73 11.94 5.31
N LEU A 74 -8.07 11.03 4.39
CA LEU A 74 -9.46 10.56 4.21
C LEU A 74 -9.99 9.85 5.48
N LEU A 75 -9.14 9.08 6.15
CA LEU A 75 -9.46 8.40 7.40
C LEU A 75 -9.67 9.38 8.56
N TRP A 76 -8.88 10.45 8.60
CA TRP A 76 -8.89 11.42 9.71
C TRP A 76 -10.08 12.37 9.62
N ILE A 77 -10.44 12.82 8.41
CA ILE A 77 -11.43 13.87 8.17
C ILE A 77 -12.78 13.29 7.68
N PRO A 78 -12.97 12.95 6.38
CA PRO A 78 -14.29 12.57 5.86
C PRO A 78 -14.80 11.22 6.39
N PHE A 79 -13.92 10.25 6.71
CA PHE A 79 -14.35 8.97 7.29
C PHE A 79 -15.00 9.17 8.66
N ARG A 80 -14.44 10.05 9.50
CA ARG A 80 -15.04 10.38 10.81
C ARG A 80 -16.36 11.13 10.69
N ARG A 81 -16.51 11.93 9.63
CA ARG A 81 -17.77 12.59 9.23
C ARG A 81 -18.77 11.64 8.56
N ARG A 82 -18.38 10.39 8.32
CA ARG A 82 -19.18 9.34 7.66
C ARG A 82 -19.59 9.68 6.23
N GLU A 83 -18.76 10.43 5.51
CA GLU A 83 -19.04 10.81 4.14
C GLU A 83 -18.83 9.60 3.20
N PRO A 84 -19.86 9.04 2.53
CA PRO A 84 -19.74 7.74 1.86
C PRO A 84 -18.72 7.67 0.70
N TRP A 85 -18.46 8.80 0.04
CA TRP A 85 -17.52 8.88 -1.07
C TRP A 85 -16.08 8.53 -0.63
N CYS A 86 -15.71 8.83 0.63
CA CYS A 86 -14.34 8.60 1.10
C CYS A 86 -14.02 7.10 1.26
N TYR A 87 -15.03 6.26 1.52
CA TYR A 87 -14.84 4.81 1.63
C TYR A 87 -14.39 4.21 0.29
N TRP A 88 -15.02 4.67 -0.79
CA TRP A 88 -14.64 4.31 -2.16
C TRP A 88 -13.28 4.90 -2.53
N ALA A 89 -13.02 6.17 -2.22
CA ALA A 89 -11.75 6.81 -2.52
C ALA A 89 -10.57 6.08 -1.88
N MET A 90 -10.65 5.74 -0.58
CA MET A 90 -9.60 4.98 0.10
C MET A 90 -9.40 3.58 -0.49
N MET A 91 -10.49 2.89 -0.87
CA MET A 91 -10.39 1.58 -1.51
C MET A 91 -9.69 1.69 -2.87
N VAL A 92 -10.10 2.62 -3.73
CA VAL A 92 -9.51 2.80 -5.07
C VAL A 92 -8.03 3.17 -4.97
N ILE A 93 -7.68 4.15 -4.12
CA ILE A 93 -6.28 4.57 -3.92
C ILE A 93 -5.43 3.36 -3.49
N GLY A 94 -5.87 2.63 -2.47
CA GLY A 94 -5.12 1.49 -1.96
C GLY A 94 -5.05 0.33 -2.95
N VAL A 95 -6.08 0.07 -3.75
CA VAL A 95 -6.05 -0.98 -4.79
C VAL A 95 -5.12 -0.60 -5.94
N VAL A 96 -5.13 0.66 -6.38
CA VAL A 96 -4.23 1.16 -7.43
C VAL A 96 -2.77 1.07 -7.00
N GLU A 97 -2.48 1.25 -5.71
CA GLU A 97 -1.15 1.01 -5.14
C GLU A 97 -0.86 -0.49 -5.03
N HIS A 98 -1.69 -1.26 -4.33
CA HIS A 98 -1.37 -2.64 -3.98
C HIS A 98 -1.37 -3.61 -5.17
N VAL A 99 -2.22 -3.44 -6.19
CA VAL A 99 -2.32 -4.43 -7.28
C VAL A 99 -1.05 -4.45 -8.14
N PRO A 100 -0.54 -3.33 -8.68
CA PRO A 100 0.71 -3.33 -9.43
C PRO A 100 1.90 -3.81 -8.58
N SER A 101 2.04 -3.35 -7.34
CA SER A 101 3.12 -3.75 -6.44
C SER A 101 3.05 -5.24 -6.11
N MET A 102 1.85 -5.80 -5.92
CA MET A 102 1.65 -7.24 -5.75
C MET A 102 2.07 -8.02 -6.98
N VAL A 103 1.67 -7.58 -8.18
CA VAL A 103 2.02 -8.27 -9.44
C VAL A 103 3.54 -8.29 -9.64
N GLY A 104 4.22 -7.17 -9.41
CA GLY A 104 5.69 -7.09 -9.49
C GLY A 104 6.38 -8.03 -8.50
N ALA A 105 5.98 -7.99 -7.23
CA ALA A 105 6.53 -8.85 -6.19
C ALA A 105 6.22 -10.34 -6.42
N TYR A 106 5.01 -10.67 -6.86
CA TYR A 106 4.60 -12.04 -7.16
C TYR A 106 5.38 -12.61 -8.35
N ASN A 107 5.47 -11.88 -9.45
CA ASN A 107 6.23 -12.28 -10.63
C ASN A 107 7.71 -12.47 -10.30
N THR A 108 8.29 -11.59 -9.47
CA THR A 108 9.67 -11.74 -8.99
C THR A 108 9.84 -13.04 -8.19
N SER A 109 8.89 -13.37 -7.33
CA SER A 109 8.93 -14.61 -6.53
C SER A 109 8.72 -15.88 -7.36
N LEU A 110 8.02 -15.78 -8.50
CA LEU A 110 7.87 -16.89 -9.44
C LEU A 110 9.13 -17.10 -10.30
N ALA A 111 9.78 -16.01 -10.71
CA ALA A 111 10.87 -16.06 -11.67
C ALA A 111 12.25 -16.19 -11.01
N THR A 112 12.36 -15.97 -9.70
CA THR A 112 13.65 -15.90 -8.98
C THR A 112 13.58 -16.63 -7.64
N PRO A 113 14.73 -16.93 -7.00
CA PRO A 113 14.76 -17.50 -5.64
C PRO A 113 14.27 -16.56 -4.54
N ALA A 114 13.92 -15.31 -4.84
CA ALA A 114 13.51 -14.34 -3.85
C ALA A 114 12.12 -14.66 -3.26
N SER A 115 11.99 -14.45 -1.96
CA SER A 115 10.70 -14.42 -1.26
C SER A 115 10.21 -12.97 -1.13
N SER A 116 9.75 -12.36 -2.23
CA SER A 116 9.22 -11.00 -2.19
C SER A 116 7.88 -10.97 -1.44
N PRO A 117 7.59 -9.92 -0.65
CA PRO A 117 6.45 -9.91 0.29
C PRO A 117 5.10 -9.58 -0.38
N TRP A 118 4.75 -10.26 -1.48
CA TRP A 118 3.51 -10.01 -2.22
C TRP A 118 2.24 -10.29 -1.39
N GLN A 119 2.32 -11.19 -0.40
CA GLN A 119 1.22 -11.54 0.49
C GLN A 119 0.74 -10.35 1.32
N LEU A 120 1.63 -9.40 1.65
CA LEU A 120 1.24 -8.19 2.38
C LEU A 120 0.36 -7.27 1.53
N ASN A 121 0.63 -7.17 0.23
CA ASN A 121 -0.22 -6.44 -0.71
C ASN A 121 -1.59 -7.12 -0.86
N LEU A 122 -1.62 -8.46 -0.97
CA LEU A 122 -2.86 -9.22 -1.00
C LEU A 122 -3.70 -8.99 0.26
N LEU A 123 -3.07 -9.03 1.44
CA LEU A 123 -3.73 -8.73 2.71
C LEU A 123 -4.29 -7.29 2.71
N GLY A 124 -3.52 -6.32 2.22
CA GLY A 124 -3.97 -4.93 2.07
C GLY A 124 -5.24 -4.83 1.23
N ILE A 125 -5.26 -5.43 0.04
CA ILE A 125 -6.43 -5.49 -0.85
C ILE A 125 -7.65 -6.10 -0.14
N VAL A 126 -7.48 -7.25 0.52
CA VAL A 126 -8.57 -7.90 1.27
C VAL A 126 -9.11 -6.98 2.37
N LEU A 127 -8.24 -6.33 3.12
CA LEU A 127 -8.64 -5.40 4.18
C LEU A 127 -9.38 -4.18 3.61
N LEU A 128 -8.95 -3.63 2.46
CA LEU A 128 -9.65 -2.52 1.80
C LEU A 128 -11.07 -2.91 1.39
N LEU A 129 -11.24 -4.10 0.80
CA LEU A 129 -12.55 -4.63 0.40
C LEU A 129 -13.47 -4.87 1.61
N VAL A 130 -12.94 -5.49 2.67
CA VAL A 130 -13.67 -5.70 3.92
C VAL A 130 -14.04 -4.36 4.58
N GLY A 131 -13.11 -3.41 4.62
CA GLY A 131 -13.33 -2.08 5.16
C GLY A 131 -14.45 -1.34 4.43
N LEU A 132 -14.44 -1.39 3.09
CA LEU A 132 -15.49 -0.82 2.25
C LEU A 132 -16.85 -1.46 2.53
N GLY A 133 -16.92 -2.80 2.51
CA GLY A 133 -18.16 -3.52 2.75
C GLY A 133 -18.76 -3.24 4.13
N LEU A 134 -17.93 -3.12 5.17
CA LEU A 134 -18.37 -2.76 6.52
C LEU A 134 -18.82 -1.31 6.63
N ALA A 135 -18.13 -0.38 5.96
CA ALA A 135 -18.46 1.04 5.98
C ALA A 135 -19.77 1.34 5.23
N LEU A 136 -19.98 0.73 4.06
CA LEU A 136 -21.20 0.93 3.26
C LEU A 136 -22.45 0.35 3.94
N LYS A 137 -22.36 -0.84 4.54
CA LYS A 137 -23.48 -1.44 5.30
C LYS A 137 -23.94 -0.58 6.49
N ASN A 138 -23.10 0.34 6.95
CA ASN A 138 -23.44 1.30 8.00
C ASN A 138 -23.79 2.70 7.45
N GLY A 139 -23.31 3.06 6.26
CA GLY A 139 -23.62 4.31 5.57
C GLY A 139 -24.95 4.32 4.81
N ALA A 140 -25.44 3.16 4.35
CA ALA A 140 -26.75 3.01 3.70
C ALA A 140 -27.95 3.38 4.60
N ASN A 141 -27.72 3.55 5.90
CA ASN A 141 -28.72 4.03 6.87
C ASN A 141 -28.70 5.56 7.06
N ALA A 142 -27.79 6.28 6.42
CA ALA A 142 -27.78 7.74 6.38
C ALA A 142 -28.41 8.17 5.05
N ALA A 143 -29.64 8.68 5.11
CA ALA A 143 -30.33 9.23 3.94
C ALA A 143 -29.40 10.18 3.15
N PRO A 144 -29.48 10.19 1.81
CA PRO A 144 -28.68 11.12 1.03
C PRO A 144 -28.99 12.56 1.48
N ALA A 145 -27.93 13.34 1.72
CA ALA A 145 -28.06 14.76 1.94
C ALA A 145 -28.82 15.33 0.74
N LYS A 146 -30.00 15.91 0.99
CA LYS A 146 -30.73 16.68 -0.01
C LYS A 146 -29.81 17.83 -0.43
N VAL A 147 -29.46 17.83 -1.72
CA VAL A 147 -28.83 18.98 -2.39
C VAL A 147 -29.89 20.07 -2.54
#